data_AF-A0A261Q2E2-F1
#
_entry.id   AF-A0A261Q2E2-F1
#
_cell.length_a   1.000
_cell.length_b   1.000
_cell.length_c   1.000
_cell.angle_alpha   90.00
_cell.angle_beta   90.00
_cell.angle_gamma   90.00
#
_symmetry.space_group_name_H-M   'P 1'
#
loop_
_entity.id
_entity.type
_entity.pdbx_description
1 polymer ?
#
loop_
_entity_poly.entity_id
_entity_poly.type
_entity_poly.pdbx_seq_one_letter_code
_entity_poly.pdbx_strand_id
1 'polypeptide(L)'
;MLLHQGETDNFANTSQETYIANWNAVIAASRSHSGKANLPWVISRASRYFDRTNTSGPSINNPTIISAQNALVNPAKQIFAGPATDDIHGPDNRDEVDVHFKGPGLVLLAKAWADALDAATIQTLATPYAALAPARLYPSCLSSTQMRIKGEDGWASYTWVNPLNNNGVNSVASGNSADFTAGTYQLKASDGNGNVIMSPRIVVPASLGTVAATITGNAPLSAGHTLGLTAGDAPYYSWSGPNGYTSTQKTIQLADVSAAQTGTYNLTATNIYGCTATTSKPVQVITSYTSAQSGNWDDPATWTANCPGCIPTSKTNVDLRPNHRVVIKATQNTTAPNP
;
A
#
# COMPACT_ATOMS: atom_id res chain seq x y z
N MET A 1 -13.70 -22.64 10.76
CA MET A 1 -13.73 -23.79 9.82
C MET A 1 -15.13 -24.37 9.82
N LEU A 2 -15.71 -24.59 8.64
CA LEU A 2 -17.00 -25.26 8.48
C LEU A 2 -16.73 -26.68 8.00
N LEU A 3 -17.14 -27.68 8.78
CA LEU A 3 -17.00 -29.09 8.42
C LEU A 3 -18.32 -29.64 7.89
N HIS A 4 -18.29 -30.11 6.65
CA HIS A 4 -19.37 -30.86 6.02
C HIS A 4 -18.81 -32.15 5.41
N GLN A 5 -18.75 -33.20 6.22
CA GLN A 5 -18.23 -34.49 5.81
C GLN A 5 -18.78 -35.60 6.71
N GLY A 6 -19.08 -36.74 6.11
CA GLY A 6 -19.30 -38.02 6.79
C GLY A 6 -19.72 -39.14 5.83
N GLU A 7 -20.08 -38.80 4.59
CA GLU A 7 -20.55 -39.70 3.55
C GLU A 7 -19.54 -40.82 3.25
N THR A 8 -18.26 -40.50 3.17
CA THR A 8 -17.19 -41.48 2.92
C THR A 8 -16.90 -42.35 4.15
N ASP A 9 -17.07 -41.83 5.36
CA ASP A 9 -16.92 -42.62 6.59
C ASP A 9 -18.02 -43.68 6.71
N ASN A 10 -19.19 -43.44 6.13
CA ASN A 10 -20.21 -44.47 5.99
C ASN A 10 -19.75 -45.60 5.08
N PHE A 11 -19.17 -45.26 3.92
CA PHE A 11 -18.64 -46.25 2.98
C PHE A 11 -17.51 -47.06 3.60
N ALA A 12 -16.63 -46.40 4.37
CA ALA A 12 -15.52 -47.05 5.09
C ALA A 12 -15.98 -47.82 6.34
N ASN A 13 -17.27 -47.74 6.72
CA ASN A 13 -17.81 -48.25 7.96
C ASN A 13 -17.00 -47.80 9.19
N THR A 14 -16.61 -46.52 9.21
CA THR A 14 -15.80 -45.93 10.28
C THR A 14 -16.55 -46.00 11.61
N SER A 15 -15.89 -46.52 12.66
CA SER A 15 -16.46 -46.51 14.01
C SER A 15 -16.57 -45.08 14.56
N GLN A 16 -17.48 -44.88 15.51
CA GLN A 16 -17.62 -43.58 16.20
C GLN A 16 -16.29 -43.12 16.84
N GLU A 17 -15.56 -44.03 17.49
CA GLU A 17 -14.28 -43.71 18.13
C GLU A 17 -13.22 -43.27 17.11
N THR A 18 -13.10 -44.00 15.99
CA THR A 18 -12.16 -43.68 14.92
C THR A 18 -12.48 -42.33 14.27
N TYR A 19 -13.75 -42.06 14.00
CA TYR A 19 -14.18 -40.77 13.44
C TYR A 19 -13.79 -39.61 14.36
N ILE A 20 -14.09 -39.74 15.66
CA ILE A 20 -13.76 -38.73 16.67
C ILE A 20 -12.24 -38.53 16.79
N ALA A 21 -11.46 -39.61 16.80
CA ALA A 21 -10.01 -39.54 16.90
C ALA A 21 -9.39 -38.82 15.69
N ASN A 22 -9.80 -39.19 14.47
CA ASN A 22 -9.31 -38.59 13.23
C ASN A 22 -9.63 -37.10 13.15
N TRP A 23 -10.88 -36.71 13.46
CA TRP A 23 -11.26 -35.31 13.40
C TRP A 23 -10.63 -34.46 14.51
N ASN A 24 -10.44 -35.00 15.72
CA ASN A 24 -9.65 -34.31 16.75
C ASN A 24 -8.20 -34.08 16.30
N ALA A 25 -7.59 -35.03 15.59
CA ALA A 25 -6.25 -34.87 15.04
C ALA A 25 -6.20 -33.76 13.96
N VAL A 26 -7.18 -33.73 13.05
CA VAL A 26 -7.29 -32.66 12.03
C VAL A 26 -7.51 -31.29 12.67
N ILE A 27 -8.40 -31.19 13.67
CA ILE A 27 -8.66 -29.96 14.40
C ILE A 27 -7.39 -29.49 15.10
N ALA A 28 -6.69 -30.37 15.82
CA ALA A 28 -5.45 -30.04 16.51
C ALA A 28 -4.35 -29.60 15.53
N ALA A 29 -4.15 -30.33 14.44
CA ALA A 29 -3.17 -29.99 13.40
C ALA A 29 -3.50 -28.63 12.75
N SER A 30 -4.77 -28.37 12.43
CA SER A 30 -5.19 -27.09 11.85
C SER A 30 -4.88 -25.91 12.77
N ARG A 31 -5.10 -26.06 14.08
CA ARG A 31 -4.82 -25.04 15.09
C ARG A 31 -3.33 -24.80 15.25
N SER A 32 -2.54 -25.88 15.32
CA SER A 32 -1.08 -25.83 15.44
C SER A 32 -0.43 -25.17 14.23
N HIS A 33 -0.71 -25.68 13.02
CA HIS A 33 -0.07 -25.20 11.79
C HIS A 33 -0.49 -23.76 11.46
N SER A 34 -1.75 -23.39 11.71
CA SER A 34 -2.20 -22.02 11.46
C SER A 34 -1.81 -21.00 12.54
N GLY A 35 -1.21 -21.45 13.65
CA GLY A 35 -0.93 -20.62 14.82
C GLY A 35 -2.18 -20.13 15.57
N LYS A 36 -3.33 -20.74 15.31
CA LYS A 36 -4.65 -20.32 15.82
C LYS A 36 -5.18 -21.34 16.80
N ALA A 37 -4.66 -21.31 18.03
CA ALA A 37 -4.99 -22.28 19.08
C ALA A 37 -6.49 -22.46 19.32
N ASN A 38 -7.28 -21.40 19.10
CA ASN A 38 -8.73 -21.38 19.30
C ASN A 38 -9.52 -21.35 17.99
N LEU A 39 -8.94 -21.77 16.85
CA LEU A 39 -9.64 -21.80 15.55
C LEU A 39 -11.00 -22.50 15.71
N PRO A 40 -12.13 -21.78 15.53
CA PRO A 40 -13.45 -22.37 15.71
C PRO A 40 -13.74 -23.39 14.61
N TRP A 41 -14.29 -24.53 14.99
CA TRP A 41 -14.82 -25.54 14.07
C TRP A 41 -16.32 -25.65 14.26
N VAL A 42 -17.07 -25.65 13.16
CA VAL A 42 -18.53 -25.84 13.18
C VAL A 42 -18.83 -27.11 12.40
N ILE A 43 -19.41 -28.10 13.06
CA ILE A 43 -19.56 -29.47 12.56
C ILE A 43 -21.02 -29.70 12.15
N SER A 44 -21.29 -29.79 10.86
CA SER A 44 -22.62 -30.19 10.39
C SER A 44 -22.89 -31.67 10.65
N ARG A 45 -24.17 -32.03 10.76
CA ARG A 45 -24.60 -33.42 10.63
C ARG A 45 -24.80 -33.73 9.15
N ALA A 46 -23.80 -34.39 8.58
CA ALA A 46 -23.73 -34.82 7.19
C ALA A 46 -23.38 -36.32 7.18
N SER A 47 -24.40 -37.18 7.17
CA SER A 47 -24.26 -38.63 7.30
C SER A 47 -25.03 -39.40 6.23
N ARG A 48 -25.80 -38.73 5.38
CA ARG A 48 -26.56 -39.39 4.32
C ARG A 48 -25.63 -40.00 3.27
N TYR A 49 -25.81 -41.29 2.98
CA TYR A 49 -25.03 -42.01 1.98
C TYR A 49 -25.90 -42.96 1.16
N PHE A 50 -25.40 -43.32 -0.02
CA PHE A 50 -26.00 -44.33 -0.88
C PHE A 50 -25.30 -45.67 -0.68
N ASP A 51 -26.04 -46.68 -0.21
CA ASP A 51 -25.51 -48.02 -0.02
C ASP A 51 -25.34 -48.74 -1.37
N ARG A 52 -24.09 -48.86 -1.82
CA ARG A 52 -23.76 -49.53 -3.09
C ARG A 52 -24.00 -51.05 -3.07
N THR A 53 -24.25 -51.64 -1.90
CA THR A 53 -24.63 -53.06 -1.78
C THR A 53 -26.14 -53.26 -1.95
N ASN A 54 -26.94 -52.19 -1.80
CA ASN A 54 -28.36 -52.16 -2.09
C ASN A 54 -28.67 -51.03 -3.10
N THR A 55 -28.29 -51.26 -4.36
CA THR A 55 -28.41 -50.26 -5.44
C THR A 55 -29.85 -49.90 -5.83
N SER A 56 -30.84 -50.61 -5.29
CA SER A 56 -32.27 -50.33 -5.46
C SER A 56 -32.90 -49.62 -4.25
N GLY A 57 -32.15 -49.47 -3.16
CA GLY A 57 -32.60 -48.83 -1.92
C GLY A 57 -32.43 -47.31 -1.94
N PRO A 58 -33.19 -46.58 -1.10
CA PRO A 58 -32.98 -45.15 -0.93
C PRO A 58 -31.63 -44.86 -0.26
N SER A 59 -31.11 -43.64 -0.39
CA SER A 59 -30.03 -43.19 0.50
C SER A 59 -30.53 -43.18 1.95
N ILE A 60 -29.62 -43.44 2.88
CA ILE A 60 -29.92 -43.54 4.30
C ILE A 60 -28.94 -42.70 5.11
N ASN A 61 -29.39 -42.25 6.27
CA ASN A 61 -28.54 -41.59 7.25
C ASN A 61 -27.84 -42.65 8.10
N ASN A 62 -26.62 -42.37 8.57
CA ASN A 62 -25.89 -43.29 9.45
C ASN A 62 -25.92 -42.79 10.91
N PRO A 63 -26.65 -43.48 11.81
CA PRO A 63 -26.72 -43.09 13.22
C PRO A 63 -25.36 -43.07 13.92
N THR A 64 -24.42 -43.95 13.54
CA THR A 64 -23.07 -44.00 14.13
C THR A 64 -22.28 -42.74 13.80
N ILE A 65 -22.34 -42.27 12.54
CA ILE A 65 -21.66 -41.04 12.13
C ILE A 65 -22.35 -39.81 12.71
N ILE A 66 -23.69 -39.77 12.76
CA ILE A 66 -24.43 -38.70 13.44
C ILE A 66 -24.02 -38.61 14.92
N SER A 67 -23.95 -39.76 15.61
CA SER A 67 -23.52 -39.84 17.01
C SER A 67 -22.08 -39.32 17.17
N ALA A 68 -21.18 -39.69 16.26
CA ALA A 68 -19.79 -39.22 16.27
C ALA A 68 -19.67 -37.71 16.03
N GLN A 69 -20.39 -37.17 15.05
CA GLN A 69 -20.44 -35.73 14.75
C GLN A 69 -20.97 -34.92 15.94
N ASN A 70 -22.03 -35.41 16.60
CA ASN A 70 -22.56 -34.80 17.81
C ASN A 70 -21.55 -34.86 18.96
N ALA A 71 -20.86 -35.99 19.14
CA ALA A 71 -19.88 -36.18 20.20
C ALA A 71 -18.61 -35.32 20.04
N LEU A 72 -18.28 -34.88 18.82
CA LEU A 72 -17.21 -33.92 18.57
C LEU A 72 -17.54 -32.51 19.08
N VAL A 73 -18.82 -32.16 19.18
CA VAL A 73 -19.25 -30.83 19.60
C VAL A 73 -18.84 -30.59 21.04
N ASN A 74 -18.02 -29.56 21.24
CA ASN A 74 -17.52 -29.15 22.54
C ASN A 74 -17.22 -27.64 22.49
N PRO A 75 -18.20 -26.78 22.85
CA PRO A 75 -18.03 -25.33 22.80
C PRO A 75 -16.88 -24.82 23.66
N ALA A 76 -16.58 -25.49 24.80
CA ALA A 76 -15.44 -25.15 25.65
C ALA A 76 -14.08 -25.37 24.94
N LYS A 77 -14.06 -26.20 23.89
CA LYS A 77 -12.91 -26.41 23.00
C LYS A 77 -13.06 -25.69 21.65
N GLN A 78 -13.98 -24.73 21.51
CA GLN A 78 -14.27 -24.01 20.25
C GLN A 78 -14.71 -24.95 19.10
N ILE A 79 -15.47 -26.00 19.44
CA ILE A 79 -16.08 -26.91 18.46
C ILE A 79 -17.60 -26.84 18.64
N PHE A 80 -18.31 -26.38 17.61
CA PHE A 80 -19.73 -26.03 17.68
C PHE A 80 -20.54 -26.94 16.76
N ALA A 81 -21.81 -27.13 17.12
CA ALA A 81 -22.76 -27.78 16.23
C ALA A 81 -23.09 -26.86 15.04
N GLY A 82 -23.07 -27.42 13.84
CA GLY A 82 -23.56 -26.83 12.62
C GLY A 82 -24.96 -27.34 12.25
N PRO A 83 -25.40 -27.10 11.01
CA PRO A 83 -26.73 -27.53 10.57
C PRO A 83 -26.84 -29.05 10.45
N ALA A 84 -28.07 -29.55 10.51
CA ALA A 84 -28.39 -30.91 10.08
C ALA A 84 -28.77 -30.89 8.62
N THR A 85 -27.88 -31.38 7.77
CA THR A 85 -28.04 -31.25 6.31
C THR A 85 -28.63 -32.51 5.69
N ASP A 86 -28.65 -33.62 6.43
CA ASP A 86 -29.30 -34.89 6.06
C ASP A 86 -30.81 -34.75 5.79
N ASP A 87 -31.46 -33.77 6.41
CA ASP A 87 -32.89 -33.46 6.26
C ASP A 87 -33.18 -32.66 4.98
N ILE A 88 -32.15 -32.06 4.37
CA ILE A 88 -32.26 -31.40 3.07
C ILE A 88 -32.06 -32.49 2.01
N HIS A 89 -33.14 -33.11 1.56
CA HIS A 89 -33.10 -34.25 0.64
C HIS A 89 -34.25 -34.20 -0.37
N GLY A 90 -34.24 -35.13 -1.33
CA GLY A 90 -35.27 -35.25 -2.36
C GLY A 90 -34.79 -34.79 -3.75
N PRO A 91 -35.57 -35.11 -4.80
CA PRO A 91 -35.15 -35.03 -6.20
C PRO A 91 -34.82 -33.62 -6.68
N ASP A 92 -35.40 -32.59 -6.06
CA ASP A 92 -35.09 -31.17 -6.33
C ASP A 92 -33.82 -30.70 -5.62
N ASN A 93 -33.47 -31.34 -4.49
CA ASN A 93 -32.41 -30.89 -3.59
C ASN A 93 -31.10 -31.66 -3.76
N ARG A 94 -31.15 -32.93 -4.19
CA ARG A 94 -29.99 -33.78 -4.38
C ARG A 94 -30.02 -34.54 -5.71
N ASP A 95 -28.89 -35.12 -6.09
CA ASP A 95 -28.72 -35.98 -7.26
C ASP A 95 -29.61 -37.25 -7.23
N GLU A 96 -29.51 -38.07 -8.27
CA GLU A 96 -30.38 -39.24 -8.45
C GLU A 96 -30.24 -40.31 -7.35
N VAL A 97 -29.09 -40.33 -6.66
CA VAL A 97 -28.85 -41.19 -5.51
C VAL A 97 -29.11 -40.49 -4.17
N ASP A 98 -29.63 -39.26 -4.19
CA ASP A 98 -29.96 -38.45 -3.01
C ASP A 98 -28.77 -38.27 -2.05
N VAL A 99 -27.57 -38.00 -2.59
CA VAL A 99 -26.32 -37.77 -1.83
C VAL A 99 -25.72 -36.40 -2.11
N HIS A 100 -25.63 -35.94 -3.35
CA HIS A 100 -24.98 -34.66 -3.65
C HIS A 100 -26.00 -33.55 -3.83
N PHE A 101 -25.85 -32.43 -3.13
CA PHE A 101 -26.71 -31.27 -3.29
C PHE A 101 -26.67 -30.71 -4.72
N LYS A 102 -27.85 -30.34 -5.23
CA LYS A 102 -28.00 -29.68 -6.53
C LYS A 102 -29.12 -28.65 -6.48
N GLY A 103 -29.18 -27.76 -7.47
CA GLY A 103 -30.31 -26.86 -7.68
C GLY A 103 -30.75 -26.13 -6.40
N PRO A 104 -32.06 -26.11 -6.07
CA PRO A 104 -32.58 -25.55 -4.82
C PRO A 104 -31.91 -26.04 -3.54
N GLY A 105 -31.43 -27.30 -3.50
CA GLY A 105 -30.77 -27.87 -2.32
C GLY A 105 -29.48 -27.16 -1.93
N LEU A 106 -28.73 -26.59 -2.89
CA LEU A 106 -27.55 -25.78 -2.60
C LEU A 106 -27.90 -24.47 -1.89
N VAL A 107 -29.05 -23.87 -2.23
CA VAL A 107 -29.55 -22.66 -1.58
C VAL A 107 -30.02 -22.97 -0.16
N LEU A 108 -30.75 -24.08 0.02
CA LEU A 108 -31.17 -24.55 1.34
C LEU A 108 -29.96 -24.89 2.23
N LEU A 109 -28.92 -25.52 1.68
CA LEU A 109 -27.67 -25.79 2.39
C LEU A 109 -26.99 -24.50 2.85
N ALA A 110 -26.85 -23.52 1.95
CA ALA A 110 -26.26 -22.23 2.28
C ALA A 110 -27.06 -21.52 3.38
N LYS A 111 -28.40 -21.55 3.30
CA LYS A 111 -29.27 -20.99 4.33
C LYS A 111 -29.10 -21.71 5.67
N ALA A 112 -29.09 -23.04 5.68
CA ALA A 112 -28.91 -23.82 6.90
C ALA A 112 -27.58 -23.51 7.59
N TRP A 113 -26.50 -23.33 6.82
CA TRP A 113 -25.23 -22.88 7.36
C TRP A 113 -25.28 -21.45 7.92
N ALA A 114 -25.91 -20.52 7.21
CA ALA A 114 -26.08 -19.14 7.71
C ALA A 114 -26.86 -19.13 9.02
N ASP A 115 -28.01 -19.81 9.08
CA ASP A 115 -28.85 -19.91 10.28
C ASP A 115 -28.08 -20.54 11.46
N ALA A 116 -27.27 -21.58 11.19
CA ALA A 116 -26.45 -22.21 12.22
C ALA A 116 -25.35 -21.27 12.75
N LEU A 117 -24.71 -20.50 11.87
CA LEU A 117 -23.67 -19.54 12.25
C LEU A 117 -24.24 -18.33 13.00
N ASP A 118 -25.49 -17.95 12.73
CA ASP A 118 -26.21 -16.91 13.46
C ASP A 118 -26.71 -17.37 14.84
N ALA A 119 -26.59 -18.66 15.16
CA ALA A 119 -26.94 -19.17 16.47
C ALA A 119 -26.17 -18.41 17.58
N ALA A 120 -26.90 -17.96 18.60
CA ALA A 120 -26.35 -17.17 19.70
C ALA A 120 -25.11 -17.82 20.34
N THR A 121 -25.10 -19.15 20.46
CA THR A 121 -23.95 -19.91 20.98
C THR A 121 -22.67 -19.68 20.19
N ILE A 122 -22.74 -19.64 18.85
CA ILE A 122 -21.57 -19.38 18.00
C ILE A 122 -21.21 -17.90 18.06
N GLN A 123 -22.19 -17.00 17.92
CA GLN A 123 -21.95 -15.55 17.92
C GLN A 123 -21.35 -15.04 19.25
N THR A 124 -21.66 -15.70 20.37
CA THR A 124 -21.18 -15.29 21.69
C THR A 124 -19.88 -15.98 22.11
N LEU A 125 -19.70 -17.26 21.76
CA LEU A 125 -18.56 -18.05 22.25
C LEU A 125 -17.44 -18.20 21.23
N ALA A 126 -17.72 -18.15 19.93
CA ALA A 126 -16.69 -18.31 18.92
C ALA A 126 -15.87 -17.01 18.79
N THR A 127 -14.55 -17.15 18.72
CA THR A 127 -13.66 -16.03 18.36
C THR A 127 -13.15 -16.24 16.93
N PRO A 128 -13.83 -15.70 15.90
CA PRO A 128 -13.38 -15.85 14.52
C PRO A 128 -12.07 -15.10 14.28
N TYR A 129 -11.21 -15.67 13.44
CA TYR A 129 -10.00 -15.01 13.00
C TYR A 129 -10.29 -14.19 11.75
N ALA A 130 -10.00 -12.89 11.81
CA ALA A 130 -10.10 -12.02 10.64
C ALA A 130 -9.14 -12.49 9.55
N ALA A 131 -9.54 -12.30 8.29
CA ALA A 131 -8.64 -12.48 7.16
C ALA A 131 -7.48 -11.48 7.26
N LEU A 132 -6.26 -11.95 7.01
CA LEU A 132 -5.12 -11.05 6.89
C LEU A 132 -5.22 -10.27 5.58
N ALA A 133 -4.84 -8.99 5.64
CA ALA A 133 -4.68 -8.20 4.44
C ALA A 133 -3.53 -8.76 3.58
N PRO A 134 -3.59 -8.58 2.25
CA PRO A 134 -2.46 -8.88 1.37
C PRO A 134 -1.18 -8.17 1.84
N ALA A 135 -0.02 -8.82 1.64
CA ALA A 135 1.27 -8.24 2.02
C ALA A 135 1.48 -6.91 1.28
N ARG A 136 1.80 -5.84 2.01
CA ARG A 136 2.04 -4.53 1.39
C ARG A 136 3.38 -4.52 0.66
N LEU A 137 3.41 -3.77 -0.44
CA LEU A 137 4.61 -3.56 -1.26
C LEU A 137 4.99 -2.07 -1.27
N TYR A 138 6.28 -1.81 -1.31
CA TYR A 138 6.90 -0.49 -1.34
C TYR A 138 7.86 -0.43 -2.54
N PRO A 139 7.34 -0.10 -3.74
CA PRO A 139 8.17 0.09 -4.92
C PRO A 139 9.00 1.37 -4.82
N SER A 140 10.23 1.30 -5.33
CA SER A 140 11.15 2.43 -5.43
C SER A 140 12.01 2.28 -6.68
N CYS A 141 12.14 3.35 -7.45
CA CYS A 141 12.87 3.32 -8.70
C CYS A 141 14.38 3.33 -8.47
N LEU A 142 15.13 2.51 -9.21
CA LEU A 142 16.59 2.49 -9.20
C LEU A 142 17.18 3.13 -10.46
N SER A 143 16.53 2.92 -11.59
CA SER A 143 16.93 3.45 -12.89
C SER A 143 15.72 3.60 -13.80
N SER A 144 15.90 4.07 -15.03
CA SER A 144 14.82 4.15 -16.02
C SER A 144 14.22 2.81 -16.44
N THR A 145 14.79 1.67 -16.03
CA THR A 145 14.33 0.33 -16.39
C THR A 145 14.26 -0.66 -15.22
N GLN A 146 14.68 -0.25 -14.02
CA GLN A 146 14.76 -1.13 -12.86
C GLN A 146 14.08 -0.51 -11.64
N MET A 147 13.27 -1.33 -10.96
CA MET A 147 12.56 -0.97 -9.74
C MET A 147 12.95 -1.93 -8.62
N ARG A 148 13.32 -1.38 -7.46
CA ARG A 148 13.41 -2.12 -6.21
C ARG A 148 12.04 -2.21 -5.58
N ILE A 149 11.58 -3.41 -5.29
CA ILE A 149 10.30 -3.64 -4.62
C ILE A 149 10.59 -4.29 -3.27
N LYS A 150 10.20 -3.58 -2.20
CA LYS A 150 10.30 -4.07 -0.83
C LYS A 150 8.93 -4.57 -0.35
N GLY A 151 8.87 -5.71 0.32
CA GLY A 151 7.71 -6.17 1.08
C GLY A 151 7.67 -5.55 2.48
N GLU A 152 6.48 -5.49 3.09
CA GLU A 152 6.36 -5.11 4.50
C GLU A 152 7.23 -5.97 5.42
N ASP A 153 7.79 -5.35 6.46
CA ASP A 153 8.61 -6.05 7.44
C ASP A 153 7.72 -6.89 8.40
N GLY A 154 8.33 -7.83 9.12
CA GLY A 154 7.65 -8.64 10.15
C GLY A 154 7.37 -10.10 9.76
N TRP A 155 7.70 -10.52 8.54
CA TRP A 155 7.60 -11.91 8.11
C TRP A 155 8.89 -12.69 8.31
N ALA A 156 8.76 -14.00 8.53
CA ALA A 156 9.89 -14.90 8.74
C ALA A 156 10.63 -15.20 7.42
N SER A 157 9.92 -15.27 6.29
CA SER A 157 10.54 -15.46 4.98
C SER A 157 9.78 -14.76 3.84
N TYR A 158 10.50 -14.52 2.75
CA TYR A 158 10.04 -13.77 1.58
C TYR A 158 10.50 -14.47 0.30
N THR A 159 9.55 -14.79 -0.57
CA THR A 159 9.79 -15.38 -1.88
C THR A 159 9.05 -14.61 -2.95
N TRP A 160 9.77 -14.09 -3.94
CA TRP A 160 9.20 -13.43 -5.08
C TRP A 160 8.94 -14.43 -6.19
N VAL A 161 7.79 -14.31 -6.83
CA VAL A 161 7.40 -15.17 -7.96
C VAL A 161 6.88 -14.33 -9.12
N ASN A 162 6.96 -14.89 -10.32
CA ASN A 162 6.20 -14.38 -11.45
C ASN A 162 4.91 -15.22 -11.57
N PRO A 163 3.72 -14.67 -11.25
CA PRO A 163 2.48 -15.45 -11.23
C PRO A 163 2.03 -15.90 -12.62
N LEU A 164 2.59 -15.33 -13.69
CA LEU A 164 2.29 -15.72 -15.08
C LEU A 164 3.19 -16.85 -15.57
N ASN A 165 4.27 -17.17 -14.86
CA ASN A 165 5.16 -18.28 -15.18
C ASN A 165 4.95 -19.44 -14.20
N ASN A 166 4.59 -20.61 -14.71
CA ASN A 166 4.32 -21.82 -13.92
C ASN A 166 3.37 -21.53 -12.72
N ASN A 167 2.36 -20.68 -12.93
CA ASN A 167 1.42 -20.21 -11.90
C ASN A 167 2.10 -19.69 -10.61
N GLY A 168 3.29 -19.09 -10.72
CA GLY A 168 4.03 -18.57 -9.57
C GLY A 168 4.56 -19.66 -8.63
N VAL A 169 4.76 -20.88 -9.12
CA VAL A 169 5.42 -21.95 -8.35
C VAL A 169 6.90 -21.66 -8.18
N ASN A 170 7.57 -21.22 -9.25
CA ASN A 170 9.02 -20.99 -9.24
C ASN A 170 9.36 -19.62 -8.62
N SER A 171 10.37 -19.62 -7.75
CA SER A 171 10.97 -18.39 -7.22
C SER A 171 11.78 -17.66 -8.29
N VAL A 172 11.65 -16.34 -8.32
CA VAL A 172 12.49 -15.45 -9.14
C VAL A 172 13.48 -14.63 -8.30
N ALA A 173 13.20 -14.46 -7.00
CA ALA A 173 14.09 -13.82 -6.03
C ALA A 173 13.65 -14.17 -4.61
N SER A 174 14.52 -13.93 -3.63
CA SER A 174 14.24 -14.11 -2.19
C SER A 174 14.64 -12.86 -1.41
N GLY A 175 14.21 -12.79 -0.14
CA GLY A 175 14.48 -11.65 0.74
C GLY A 175 13.37 -10.61 0.71
N ASN A 176 13.34 -9.75 1.73
CA ASN A 176 12.28 -8.75 1.92
C ASN A 176 12.30 -7.63 0.85
N SER A 177 13.31 -7.58 0.00
CA SER A 177 13.42 -6.65 -1.12
C SER A 177 14.15 -7.30 -2.28
N ALA A 178 13.73 -7.00 -3.50
CA ALA A 178 14.38 -7.45 -4.72
C ALA A 178 14.29 -6.41 -5.83
N ASP A 179 15.25 -6.45 -6.76
CA ASP A 179 15.35 -5.53 -7.87
C ASP A 179 14.85 -6.21 -9.15
N PHE A 180 13.88 -5.58 -9.79
CA PHE A 180 13.19 -6.15 -10.94
C PHE A 180 13.27 -5.23 -12.15
N THR A 181 13.40 -5.86 -13.32
CA THR A 181 13.19 -5.22 -14.62
C THR A 181 11.77 -5.51 -15.09
N ALA A 182 11.48 -5.28 -16.37
CA ALA A 182 10.16 -5.50 -16.96
C ALA A 182 9.56 -6.88 -16.62
N GLY A 183 8.37 -6.91 -16.04
CA GLY A 183 7.72 -8.15 -15.67
C GLY A 183 6.53 -7.99 -14.74
N THR A 184 5.86 -9.10 -14.43
CA THR A 184 4.82 -9.17 -13.40
C THR A 184 5.33 -9.98 -12.23
N TYR A 185 5.21 -9.44 -11.02
CA TYR A 185 5.74 -10.04 -9.80
C TYR A 185 4.70 -10.09 -8.70
N GLN A 186 4.88 -11.02 -7.78
CA GLN A 186 4.08 -11.14 -6.57
C GLN A 186 4.97 -11.67 -5.46
N LEU A 187 4.91 -11.04 -4.29
CA LEU A 187 5.56 -11.53 -3.07
C LEU A 187 4.69 -12.57 -2.37
N LYS A 188 5.31 -13.71 -2.03
CA LYS A 188 4.86 -14.66 -1.00
C LYS A 188 5.61 -14.36 0.29
N ALA A 189 4.90 -13.92 1.32
CA ALA A 189 5.47 -13.70 2.64
C ALA A 189 4.97 -14.79 3.59
N SER A 190 5.86 -15.37 4.41
CA SER A 190 5.51 -16.46 5.31
C SER A 190 5.85 -16.15 6.75
N ASP A 191 4.96 -16.52 7.68
CA ASP A 191 5.21 -16.42 9.12
C ASP A 191 6.11 -17.56 9.62
N GLY A 192 6.40 -17.58 10.93
CA GLY A 192 7.23 -18.61 11.56
C GLY A 192 6.59 -20.01 11.56
N ASN A 193 5.29 -20.12 11.30
CA ASN A 193 4.55 -21.37 11.18
C ASN A 193 4.46 -21.85 9.73
N GLY A 194 5.02 -21.09 8.77
CA GLY A 194 4.95 -21.40 7.33
C GLY A 194 3.63 -21.01 6.68
N ASN A 195 2.74 -20.26 7.35
CA ASN A 195 1.53 -19.73 6.72
C ASN A 195 1.92 -18.63 5.75
N VAL A 196 1.37 -18.70 4.54
CA VAL A 196 1.70 -17.77 3.46
C VAL A 196 0.58 -16.75 3.26
N ILE A 197 0.97 -15.48 3.14
CA ILE A 197 0.13 -14.47 2.51
C ILE A 197 0.76 -13.98 1.21
N MET A 198 -0.09 -13.50 0.30
CA MET A 198 0.34 -12.96 -0.98
C MET A 198 0.15 -11.46 -0.99
N SER A 199 1.10 -10.74 -1.57
CA SER A 199 0.88 -9.35 -2.00
C SER A 199 -0.06 -9.25 -3.20
N PRO A 200 -0.58 -8.05 -3.53
CA PRO A 200 -1.11 -7.78 -4.86
C PRO A 200 -0.04 -8.01 -5.95
N ARG A 201 -0.48 -8.30 -7.17
CA ARG A 201 0.45 -8.36 -8.31
C ARG A 201 0.97 -6.96 -8.63
N ILE A 202 2.27 -6.84 -8.89
CA ILE A 202 2.91 -5.61 -9.33
C ILE A 202 3.48 -5.81 -10.74
N VAL A 203 3.21 -4.85 -11.62
CA VAL A 203 3.74 -4.84 -12.99
C VAL A 203 4.84 -3.79 -13.07
N VAL A 204 6.05 -4.24 -13.39
CA VAL A 204 7.19 -3.37 -13.70
C VAL A 204 7.16 -3.16 -15.22
N PRO A 205 6.95 -1.92 -15.72
CA PRO A 205 6.99 -1.64 -17.15
C PRO A 205 8.43 -1.71 -17.68
N ALA A 206 8.58 -1.88 -19.00
CA ALA A 206 9.90 -1.91 -19.64
C ALA A 206 10.66 -0.58 -19.55
N SER A 207 9.94 0.53 -19.36
CA SER A 207 10.52 1.84 -19.11
C SER A 207 9.73 2.53 -18.00
N LEU A 208 10.47 3.03 -17.02
CA LEU A 208 10.01 3.89 -15.94
C LEU A 208 10.24 5.37 -16.27
N GLY A 209 10.72 5.67 -17.48
CA GLY A 209 11.12 7.02 -17.91
C GLY A 209 12.38 7.53 -17.21
N THR A 210 12.85 8.68 -17.67
CA THR A 210 13.91 9.45 -16.99
C THR A 210 13.29 10.66 -16.29
N VAL A 211 13.91 11.11 -15.22
CA VAL A 211 13.55 12.35 -14.53
C VAL A 211 14.76 13.25 -14.57
N ALA A 212 14.55 14.50 -15.02
CA ALA A 212 15.55 15.54 -14.94
C ALA A 212 15.06 16.60 -13.96
N ALA A 213 15.93 17.02 -13.05
CA ALA A 213 15.65 18.14 -12.16
C ALA A 213 16.45 19.35 -12.64
N THR A 214 15.75 20.40 -13.05
CA THR A 214 16.35 21.68 -13.45
C THR A 214 15.64 22.81 -12.72
N ILE A 215 16.38 23.87 -12.38
CA ILE A 215 15.84 25.08 -11.77
C ILE A 215 16.24 26.28 -12.63
N THR A 216 15.26 27.02 -13.13
CA THR A 216 15.45 28.36 -13.71
C THR A 216 14.92 29.42 -12.74
N GLY A 217 15.33 30.68 -12.90
CA GLY A 217 14.87 31.75 -12.01
C GLY A 217 15.80 32.95 -11.93
N ASN A 218 15.32 34.02 -11.32
CA ASN A 218 15.92 35.36 -11.33
C ASN A 218 16.89 35.63 -10.15
N ALA A 219 17.78 34.69 -9.83
CA ALA A 219 18.81 34.89 -8.80
C ALA A 219 20.21 35.02 -9.44
N PRO A 220 21.11 35.89 -8.91
CA PRO A 220 20.91 36.77 -7.75
C PRO A 220 19.94 37.93 -8.02
N LEU A 221 19.40 38.56 -6.96
CA LEU A 221 18.47 39.70 -7.04
C LEU A 221 18.62 40.67 -5.86
N SER A 222 18.22 41.92 -6.04
CA SER A 222 18.21 42.92 -4.96
C SER A 222 17.10 42.65 -3.95
N ALA A 223 17.34 42.95 -2.68
CA ALA A 223 16.31 42.91 -1.64
C ALA A 223 15.08 43.75 -2.03
N GLY A 224 13.89 43.31 -1.64
CA GLY A 224 12.61 43.94 -1.98
C GLY A 224 11.96 43.46 -3.29
N HIS A 225 12.67 42.72 -4.14
CA HIS A 225 12.08 42.09 -5.32
C HIS A 225 11.38 40.77 -5.00
N THR A 226 10.67 40.24 -6.00
CA THR A 226 10.11 38.89 -5.95
C THR A 226 11.11 37.89 -6.54
N LEU A 227 11.52 36.89 -5.75
CA LEU A 227 12.25 35.72 -6.24
C LEU A 227 11.27 34.75 -6.91
N GLY A 228 11.51 34.44 -8.17
CA GLY A 228 10.82 33.40 -8.91
C GLY A 228 11.77 32.27 -9.28
N LEU A 229 11.50 31.06 -8.79
CA LEU A 229 12.18 29.84 -9.23
C LEU A 229 11.18 28.89 -9.88
N THR A 230 11.56 28.30 -11.01
CA THR A 230 10.71 27.36 -11.77
C THR A 230 11.47 26.05 -11.99
N ALA A 231 10.81 24.94 -11.63
CA ALA A 231 11.27 23.60 -11.93
C ALA A 231 11.03 23.23 -13.39
N GLY A 232 11.87 22.36 -13.94
CA GLY A 232 11.59 21.65 -15.19
C GLY A 232 10.32 20.79 -15.15
N ASP A 233 9.99 20.14 -16.26
CA ASP A 233 8.78 19.31 -16.35
C ASP A 233 8.93 18.00 -15.57
N ALA A 234 8.04 17.81 -14.58
CA ALA A 234 7.87 16.56 -13.87
C ALA A 234 6.43 16.48 -13.30
N PRO A 235 5.90 15.27 -13.07
CA PRO A 235 4.61 15.09 -12.42
C PRO A 235 4.51 15.68 -11.00
N TYR A 236 5.57 15.54 -10.20
CA TYR A 236 5.58 15.97 -8.80
C TYR A 236 6.87 16.69 -8.44
N TYR A 237 6.77 17.62 -7.48
CA TYR A 237 7.86 18.47 -7.02
C TYR A 237 7.91 18.51 -5.49
N SER A 238 9.12 18.62 -4.95
CA SER A 238 9.38 18.94 -3.55
C SER A 238 10.55 19.90 -3.46
N TRP A 239 10.27 21.11 -2.95
CA TRP A 239 11.26 22.15 -2.70
C TRP A 239 11.61 22.17 -1.22
N SER A 240 12.88 22.42 -0.93
CA SER A 240 13.34 22.88 0.39
C SER A 240 14.25 24.09 0.23
N GLY A 241 14.26 24.98 1.22
CA GLY A 241 15.08 26.19 1.17
C GLY A 241 15.34 26.81 2.54
N PRO A 242 15.92 28.01 2.56
CA PRO A 242 16.23 28.76 3.78
C PRO A 242 15.01 28.91 4.71
N ASN A 243 15.27 28.99 6.02
CA ASN A 243 14.26 29.15 7.08
C ASN A 243 13.16 28.07 7.09
N GLY A 244 13.49 26.85 6.64
CA GLY A 244 12.53 25.75 6.60
C GLY A 244 11.48 25.89 5.50
N TYR A 245 11.73 26.72 4.48
CA TYR A 245 10.81 26.85 3.34
C TYR A 245 10.61 25.50 2.66
N THR A 246 9.35 25.15 2.36
CA THR A 246 8.99 23.97 1.57
C THR A 246 7.86 24.30 0.60
N SER A 247 7.83 23.63 -0.56
CA SER A 247 6.72 23.76 -1.52
C SER A 247 6.63 22.54 -2.44
N THR A 248 5.45 22.28 -2.98
CA THR A 248 5.19 21.23 -3.99
C THR A 248 4.80 21.80 -5.35
N GLN A 249 4.85 23.12 -5.51
CA GLN A 249 4.50 23.78 -6.78
C GLN A 249 5.66 23.71 -7.78
N LYS A 250 5.34 23.67 -9.08
CA LYS A 250 6.35 23.76 -10.15
C LYS A 250 7.11 25.08 -10.10
N THR A 251 6.38 26.19 -9.89
CA THR A 251 6.95 27.53 -9.77
C THR A 251 6.70 28.04 -8.36
N ILE A 252 7.74 28.56 -7.73
CA ILE A 252 7.66 29.23 -6.43
C ILE A 252 7.96 30.72 -6.61
N GLN A 253 7.23 31.56 -5.87
CA GLN A 253 7.38 33.01 -5.89
C GLN A 253 7.44 33.50 -4.44
N LEU A 254 8.53 34.19 -4.07
CA LEU A 254 8.71 34.81 -2.76
C LEU A 254 8.81 36.32 -2.96
N ALA A 255 7.79 37.07 -2.57
CA ALA A 255 7.78 38.53 -2.69
C ALA A 255 8.59 39.20 -1.57
N ASP A 256 9.01 40.46 -1.80
CA ASP A 256 9.75 41.31 -0.85
C ASP A 256 10.91 40.58 -0.15
N VAL A 257 11.79 39.92 -0.95
CA VAL A 257 12.87 39.09 -0.38
C VAL A 257 13.89 39.93 0.40
N SER A 258 14.42 39.34 1.47
CA SER A 258 15.48 39.90 2.31
C SER A 258 16.69 38.97 2.37
N ALA A 259 17.74 39.36 3.12
CA ALA A 259 18.88 38.49 3.36
C ALA A 259 18.46 37.11 3.93
N ALA A 260 17.35 37.02 4.68
CA ALA A 260 16.88 35.76 5.24
C ALA A 260 16.53 34.70 4.17
N GLN A 261 16.14 35.11 2.96
CA GLN A 261 15.83 34.20 1.85
C GLN A 261 17.07 33.79 1.04
N THR A 262 18.26 34.27 1.40
CA THR A 262 19.54 33.83 0.81
C THR A 262 19.86 32.41 1.27
N GLY A 263 20.35 31.59 0.34
CA GLY A 263 20.80 30.23 0.59
C GLY A 263 20.46 29.30 -0.57
N THR A 264 20.60 28.01 -0.34
CA THR A 264 20.40 26.98 -1.36
C THR A 264 18.97 26.49 -1.36
N TYR A 265 18.30 26.59 -2.51
CA TYR A 265 17.00 25.97 -2.73
C TYR A 265 17.22 24.63 -3.42
N ASN A 266 16.78 23.54 -2.79
CA ASN A 266 16.88 22.19 -3.33
C ASN A 266 15.53 21.79 -3.92
N LEU A 267 15.57 21.19 -5.10
CA LEU A 267 14.42 20.63 -5.79
C LEU A 267 14.59 19.11 -5.89
N THR A 268 13.56 18.38 -5.52
CA THR A 268 13.35 16.98 -5.92
C THR A 268 12.20 16.93 -6.91
N ALA A 269 12.47 16.49 -8.13
CA ALA A 269 11.46 16.17 -9.14
C ALA A 269 11.14 14.68 -9.08
N THR A 270 9.89 14.29 -9.25
CA THR A 270 9.46 12.88 -9.17
C THR A 270 8.45 12.56 -10.27
N ASN A 271 8.61 11.40 -10.92
CA ASN A 271 7.65 10.92 -11.91
C ASN A 271 6.55 10.03 -11.33
N ILE A 272 5.64 9.59 -12.19
CA ILE A 272 4.50 8.73 -11.80
C ILE A 272 4.91 7.36 -11.26
N TYR A 273 6.14 6.91 -11.53
CA TYR A 273 6.69 5.64 -11.05
C TYR A 273 7.56 5.81 -9.79
N GLY A 274 7.64 7.03 -9.24
CA GLY A 274 8.44 7.32 -8.06
C GLY A 274 9.95 7.46 -8.33
N CYS A 275 10.39 7.50 -9.59
CA CYS A 275 11.78 7.86 -9.92
C CYS A 275 12.00 9.32 -9.58
N THR A 276 13.14 9.63 -8.96
CA THR A 276 13.47 10.98 -8.52
C THR A 276 14.75 11.50 -9.15
N ALA A 277 14.83 12.81 -9.32
CA ALA A 277 16.07 13.51 -9.59
C ALA A 277 16.12 14.75 -8.69
N THR A 278 17.32 15.09 -8.23
CA THR A 278 17.53 16.25 -7.37
C THR A 278 18.45 17.25 -8.03
N THR A 279 18.19 18.54 -7.80
CA THR A 279 19.11 19.60 -8.15
C THR A 279 19.01 20.72 -7.13
N SER A 280 19.91 21.68 -7.18
CA SER A 280 19.88 22.83 -6.29
C SER A 280 20.27 24.11 -7.00
N LYS A 281 19.78 25.24 -6.49
CA LYS A 281 20.15 26.57 -6.98
C LYS A 281 20.52 27.47 -5.80
N PRO A 282 21.74 28.02 -5.77
CA PRO A 282 22.08 29.05 -4.81
C PRO A 282 21.31 30.33 -5.16
N VAL A 283 20.71 30.95 -4.16
CA VAL A 283 20.04 32.24 -4.26
C VAL A 283 20.77 33.21 -3.35
N GLN A 284 21.16 34.36 -3.90
CA GLN A 284 21.73 35.46 -3.15
C GLN A 284 20.82 36.68 -3.29
N VAL A 285 20.36 37.18 -2.15
CA VAL A 285 19.63 38.45 -2.04
C VAL A 285 20.63 39.54 -1.69
N ILE A 286 20.85 40.49 -2.60
CA ILE A 286 21.77 41.59 -2.39
C ILE A 286 21.11 42.65 -1.50
N THR A 287 21.67 42.86 -0.32
CA THR A 287 21.20 43.87 0.65
C THR A 287 22.07 45.11 0.72
N SER A 288 23.23 45.12 0.07
CA SER A 288 24.17 46.25 0.12
C SER A 288 24.82 46.50 -1.23
N TYR A 289 24.94 47.76 -1.60
CA TYR A 289 25.56 48.22 -2.83
C TYR A 289 26.60 49.29 -2.51
N THR A 290 27.76 49.20 -3.16
CA THR A 290 28.75 50.29 -3.16
C THR A 290 28.83 50.89 -4.56
N SER A 291 28.93 52.22 -4.68
CA SER A 291 29.08 52.86 -5.99
C SER A 291 30.37 52.42 -6.70
N ALA A 292 30.27 51.89 -7.91
CA ALA A 292 31.40 51.52 -8.78
C ALA A 292 31.98 52.74 -9.50
N GLN A 293 31.12 53.71 -9.85
CA GLN A 293 31.47 54.97 -10.50
C GLN A 293 30.42 56.05 -10.17
N SER A 294 30.66 57.29 -10.60
CA SER A 294 29.60 58.31 -10.64
C SER A 294 28.62 57.99 -11.76
N GLY A 295 27.32 58.21 -11.57
CA GLY A 295 26.32 57.83 -12.57
C GLY A 295 24.87 58.01 -12.12
N ASN A 296 23.93 57.43 -12.87
CA ASN A 296 22.52 57.44 -12.54
C ASN A 296 22.17 56.29 -11.59
N TRP A 297 21.23 56.49 -10.67
CA TRP A 297 20.76 55.46 -9.74
C TRP A 297 20.24 54.21 -10.45
N ASP A 298 19.47 54.41 -11.52
CA ASP A 298 18.84 53.33 -12.29
C ASP A 298 19.81 52.64 -13.26
N ASP A 299 21.05 53.10 -13.37
CA ASP A 299 22.07 52.48 -14.20
C ASP A 299 22.80 51.39 -13.39
N PRO A 300 22.68 50.10 -13.76
CA PRO A 300 23.39 49.02 -13.09
C PRO A 300 24.91 49.22 -13.05
N ALA A 301 25.49 49.88 -14.05
CA ALA A 301 26.93 50.13 -14.10
C ALA A 301 27.41 51.12 -13.02
N THR A 302 26.50 51.88 -12.40
CA THR A 302 26.81 52.76 -11.26
C THR A 302 27.20 51.95 -10.01
N TRP A 303 26.84 50.66 -9.94
CA TRP A 303 26.94 49.87 -8.72
C TRP A 303 27.85 48.66 -8.86
N THR A 304 28.49 48.27 -7.74
CA THR A 304 29.40 47.10 -7.65
C THR A 304 28.67 45.74 -7.59
N ALA A 305 27.42 45.66 -8.04
CA ALA A 305 26.60 44.47 -7.86
C ALA A 305 27.07 43.31 -8.75
N ASN A 306 27.36 42.16 -8.12
CA ASN A 306 27.74 40.93 -8.81
C ASN A 306 26.52 40.18 -9.42
N CYS A 307 25.51 40.91 -9.93
CA CYS A 307 24.45 40.31 -10.74
C CYS A 307 23.99 41.20 -11.90
N PRO A 308 23.69 40.60 -13.08
CA PRO A 308 23.24 41.35 -14.25
C PRO A 308 21.95 42.14 -13.97
N GLY A 309 22.00 43.46 -14.17
CA GLY A 309 20.83 44.34 -14.08
C GLY A 309 20.34 44.67 -12.68
N CYS A 310 21.03 44.21 -11.63
CA CYS A 310 20.64 44.49 -10.26
C CYS A 310 20.99 45.93 -9.86
N ILE A 311 19.99 46.68 -9.39
CA ILE A 311 20.15 48.02 -8.83
C ILE A 311 19.69 48.07 -7.36
N PRO A 312 20.16 49.03 -6.55
CA PRO A 312 19.67 49.20 -5.20
C PRO A 312 18.19 49.56 -5.16
N THR A 313 17.52 49.11 -4.10
CA THR A 313 16.11 49.40 -3.80
C THR A 313 15.99 50.12 -2.46
N SER A 314 14.77 50.50 -2.08
CA SER A 314 14.47 51.02 -0.74
C SER A 314 14.76 50.02 0.39
N LYS A 315 14.99 48.74 0.08
CA LYS A 315 15.32 47.67 1.03
C LYS A 315 16.81 47.33 1.07
N THR A 316 17.65 48.15 0.43
CA THR A 316 19.10 47.93 0.33
C THR A 316 19.87 49.08 0.97
N ASN A 317 21.01 48.76 1.57
CA ASN A 317 21.98 49.73 2.05
C ASN A 317 22.84 50.21 0.87
N VAL A 318 23.11 51.50 0.82
CA VAL A 318 23.95 52.09 -0.23
C VAL A 318 25.12 52.83 0.39
N ASP A 319 26.33 52.52 -0.09
CA ASP A 319 27.57 53.20 0.28
C ASP A 319 28.17 53.90 -0.95
N LEU A 320 28.46 55.19 -0.83
CA LEU A 320 29.05 55.99 -1.89
C LEU A 320 30.55 56.15 -1.63
N ARG A 321 31.37 55.66 -2.56
CA ARG A 321 32.81 55.83 -2.48
C ARG A 321 33.17 57.32 -2.49
N PRO A 322 34.27 57.72 -1.84
CA PRO A 322 34.72 59.11 -1.87
C PRO A 322 34.79 59.66 -3.30
N ASN A 323 34.27 60.87 -3.48
CA ASN A 323 34.19 61.59 -4.76
C ASN A 323 33.22 61.01 -5.81
N HIS A 324 32.50 59.93 -5.52
CA HIS A 324 31.43 59.47 -6.42
C HIS A 324 30.16 60.30 -6.23
N ARG A 325 29.48 60.63 -7.34
CA ARG A 325 28.18 61.31 -7.34
C ARG A 325 27.15 60.42 -8.04
N VAL A 326 26.06 60.13 -7.35
CA VAL A 326 24.92 59.39 -7.91
C VAL A 326 23.74 60.34 -8.10
N VAL A 327 23.19 60.37 -9.31
CA VAL A 327 22.02 61.15 -9.66
C VAL A 327 20.78 60.27 -9.57
N ILE A 328 19.82 60.66 -8.72
CA ILE A 328 18.51 60.02 -8.64
C ILE A 328 17.59 60.82 -9.56
N LYS A 329 17.05 60.19 -10.61
CA LYS A 329 16.02 60.82 -11.43
C LYS A 329 14.76 60.96 -10.58
N ALA A 330 14.27 62.18 -10.41
CA ALA A 330 12.93 62.38 -9.84
C ALA A 330 11.91 61.80 -10.82
N THR A 331 11.42 60.59 -10.55
CA THR A 331 10.23 60.08 -11.23
C THR A 331 9.04 60.92 -10.76
N GLN A 332 8.25 61.42 -11.71
CA GLN A 332 7.06 62.21 -11.41
C GLN A 332 6.06 61.40 -10.56
N ASN A 333 5.43 62.11 -9.63
CA ASN A 333 4.37 61.71 -8.68
C ASN A 333 4.81 61.03 -7.37
N THR A 334 5.06 61.87 -6.35
CA THR A 334 4.18 61.88 -5.16
C THR A 334 3.83 63.32 -4.80
N THR A 335 2.53 63.59 -4.66
CA THR A 335 1.96 64.83 -4.15
C THR A 335 2.50 65.14 -2.77
N ALA A 336 3.07 66.34 -2.61
CA ALA A 336 3.42 66.89 -1.31
C ALA A 336 2.17 66.99 -0.41
N PRO A 337 2.24 66.62 0.88
CA PRO A 337 1.34 67.21 1.85
C PRO A 337 1.83 68.65 2.10
N ASN A 338 0.91 69.59 1.96
CA ASN A 338 1.09 71.02 2.22
C ASN A 338 0.18 71.38 3.40
N PRO A 339 0.49 72.37 4.25
CA PRO A 339 1.78 72.86 4.75
C PRO A 339 2.12 72.34 6.17
#